data_AF-A0A964A5S8-F1
#
_entry.id   AF-A0A964A5S8-F1
#
_cell.length_a   1.000
_cell.length_b   1.000
_cell.length_c   1.000
_cell.angle_alpha   90.00
_cell.angle_beta   90.00
_cell.angle_gamma   90.00
#
_symmetry.space_group_name_H-M   'P 1'
#
loop_
_entity.id
_entity.type
_entity.pdbx_description
1 polymer ?
#
loop_
_entity_poly.entity_id
_entity_poly.type
_entity_poly.pdbx_seq_one_letter_code
_entity_poly.pdbx_strand_id
1 'polypeptide(L)'
;MKSTLVIFIIGLLCLAGVNRYVWRDHDTEGHMRIVASDGKGYYKYLPDIFLSHTFGEEAPDERFIYDVNGQGVIKYPAGTAMAMLPFFGAGYIMARLSHLEEDGYSDPYQKAIGIGGIFYFLLGLFSLDRLLQLYRMRTLTRIAVLIFMAVGTNLLAYATLHPSWSHIYSWCFVAVFLYHSKKGMTTGGERYLYYAALWWSIVVLIRPVNGVVLLALPFLAESAHNLKQRISGIRLRHVLLTGIIVFAIGSIQMGLWHYQSGQWIVWSYPNEGFDWLHPAPFRVLFGLRKGLFIYTPLLLLSVCGTWLWMKRNRFEAINLAVFFLAITYVISS
;
A
#
# COMPACT_ATOMS: atom_id res chain seq x y z
N MET A 1 1.08 29.57 2.88
CA MET A 1 0.27 28.38 3.24
C MET A 1 1.18 27.22 3.60
N LYS A 2 0.99 26.59 4.76
CA LYS A 2 1.77 25.40 5.18
C LYS A 2 1.24 24.17 4.42
N SER A 3 2.11 23.25 3.96
CA SER A 3 1.68 22.01 3.28
C SER A 3 0.68 21.20 4.11
N THR A 4 0.82 21.21 5.44
CA THR A 4 -0.09 20.55 6.37
C THR A 4 -1.54 21.05 6.25
N LEU A 5 -1.73 22.35 6.00
CA LEU A 5 -3.08 22.91 5.82
C LEU A 5 -3.73 22.35 4.55
N VAL A 6 -2.95 22.17 3.48
CA VAL A 6 -3.45 21.58 2.22
C VAL A 6 -3.85 20.12 2.42
N ILE A 7 -3.02 19.35 3.13
CA ILE A 7 -3.35 17.95 3.47
C ILE A 7 -4.66 17.88 4.27
N PHE A 8 -4.84 18.79 5.24
CA PHE A 8 -6.07 18.87 6.02
C PHE A 8 -7.30 19.20 5.15
N ILE A 9 -7.18 20.17 4.25
CA ILE A 9 -8.26 20.53 3.30
C ILE A 9 -8.60 19.34 2.40
N ILE A 10 -7.60 18.62 1.86
CA ILE A 10 -7.81 17.40 1.07
C ILE A 10 -8.59 16.36 1.90
N GLY A 11 -8.25 16.21 3.19
CA GLY A 11 -8.96 15.31 4.11
C GLY A 11 -10.43 15.66 4.28
N LEU A 12 -10.74 16.94 4.50
CA LEU A 12 -12.13 17.42 4.60
C LEU A 12 -12.92 17.17 3.31
N LEU A 13 -12.30 17.39 2.14
CA LEU A 13 -12.93 17.11 0.85
C LEU A 13 -13.19 15.61 0.65
N CYS A 14 -12.24 14.75 1.05
CA CYS A 14 -12.44 13.30 1.00
C CYS A 14 -13.59 12.86 1.90
N LEU A 15 -13.66 13.39 3.13
CA LEU A 15 -14.73 13.07 4.07
C LEU A 15 -16.10 13.50 3.53
N ALA A 16 -16.18 14.70 2.95
CA ALA A 16 -17.39 15.18 2.28
C ALA A 16 -17.79 14.28 1.10
N GLY A 17 -16.82 13.83 0.30
CA GLY A 17 -17.02 12.89 -0.80
C GLY A 17 -17.55 11.53 -0.34
N VAL A 18 -16.90 10.92 0.65
CA VAL A 18 -17.33 9.62 1.23
C VAL A 18 -18.76 9.72 1.77
N ASN A 19 -19.06 10.77 2.54
CA ASN A 19 -20.41 10.99 3.05
C ASN A 19 -21.46 11.14 1.93
N ARG A 20 -21.11 11.83 0.83
CA ARG A 20 -22.05 12.10 -0.26
C ARG A 20 -22.30 10.90 -1.18
N TYR A 21 -21.26 10.12 -1.47
CA TYR A 21 -21.27 9.11 -2.53
C TYR A 21 -21.26 7.67 -2.02
N VAL A 22 -20.77 7.41 -0.80
CA VAL A 22 -20.51 6.05 -0.33
C VAL A 22 -21.32 5.70 0.91
N TRP A 23 -21.37 6.57 1.93
CA TRP A 23 -22.17 6.31 3.15
C TRP A 23 -23.69 6.34 2.95
N ARG A 24 -24.14 6.65 1.74
CA ARG A 24 -25.55 6.67 1.37
C ARG A 24 -25.91 5.56 0.39
N ASP A 25 -24.91 4.83 -0.13
CA ASP A 25 -25.10 3.74 -1.08
C ASP A 25 -24.98 2.40 -0.36
N HIS A 26 -26.04 1.59 -0.44
CA HIS A 26 -26.12 0.29 0.22
C HIS A 26 -26.15 -0.82 -0.84
N ASP A 27 -25.59 -1.97 -0.52
CA ASP A 27 -25.67 -3.15 -1.36
C ASP A 27 -27.00 -3.90 -1.18
N THR A 28 -27.13 -5.04 -1.84
CA THR A 28 -28.34 -5.87 -1.81
C THR A 28 -28.59 -6.50 -0.43
N GLU A 29 -27.58 -6.55 0.42
CA GLU A 29 -27.65 -7.05 1.80
C GLU A 29 -27.95 -5.91 2.79
N GLY A 30 -28.06 -4.66 2.30
CA GLY A 30 -28.36 -3.49 3.11
C GLY A 30 -27.13 -2.89 3.80
N HIS A 31 -25.92 -3.35 3.49
CA HIS A 31 -24.69 -2.79 4.03
C HIS A 31 -24.14 -1.66 3.16
N MET A 32 -23.49 -0.66 3.75
CA MET A 32 -22.78 0.35 2.98
C MET A 32 -21.68 -0.28 2.12
N ARG A 33 -21.48 0.25 0.90
CA ARG A 33 -20.53 -0.31 -0.08
C ARG A 33 -19.06 0.05 0.14
N ILE A 34 -18.61 0.17 1.39
CA ILE A 34 -17.20 0.43 1.71
C ILE A 34 -16.38 -0.84 1.62
N VAL A 35 -16.76 -1.90 2.35
CA VAL A 35 -16.16 -3.22 2.27
C VAL A 35 -16.85 -4.00 1.14
N ALA A 36 -16.36 -3.77 -0.08
CA ALA A 36 -16.98 -4.31 -1.29
C ALA A 36 -15.94 -4.80 -2.31
N SER A 37 -16.38 -5.68 -3.22
CA SER A 37 -15.53 -6.31 -4.24
C SER A 37 -14.30 -6.98 -3.60
N ASP A 38 -13.09 -6.80 -4.14
CA ASP A 38 -11.82 -7.27 -3.58
C ASP A 38 -11.62 -6.88 -2.10
N GLY A 39 -12.20 -5.76 -1.66
CA GLY A 39 -12.17 -5.32 -0.28
C GLY A 39 -12.74 -6.35 0.70
N LYS A 40 -13.75 -7.13 0.30
CA LYS A 40 -14.30 -8.23 1.12
C LYS A 40 -13.21 -9.28 1.40
N GLY A 41 -12.44 -9.67 0.39
CA GLY A 41 -11.35 -10.65 0.53
C GLY A 41 -10.21 -10.16 1.43
N TYR A 42 -9.79 -8.91 1.30
CA TYR A 42 -8.77 -8.33 2.19
C TYR A 42 -9.26 -8.17 3.63
N TYR A 43 -10.54 -7.88 3.83
CA TYR A 43 -11.13 -7.60 5.14
C TYR A 43 -11.43 -8.88 5.94
N LYS A 44 -11.71 -9.98 5.24
CA LYS A 44 -12.24 -11.24 5.79
C LYS A 44 -11.48 -11.82 6.98
N TYR A 45 -10.16 -11.65 7.03
CA TYR A 45 -9.36 -12.03 8.21
C TYR A 45 -9.88 -11.45 9.53
N LEU A 46 -10.42 -10.23 9.53
CA LEU A 46 -10.82 -9.54 10.75
C LEU A 46 -12.08 -10.13 11.40
N PRO A 47 -13.24 -10.18 10.74
CA PRO A 47 -14.43 -10.80 11.34
C PRO A 47 -14.22 -12.28 11.65
N ASP A 48 -13.47 -13.01 10.81
CA ASP A 48 -13.29 -14.45 10.98
C ASP A 48 -12.41 -14.81 12.18
N ILE A 49 -11.37 -14.01 12.44
CA ILE A 49 -10.49 -14.22 13.59
C ILE A 49 -11.13 -13.68 14.88
N PHE A 50 -11.71 -12.48 14.84
CA PHE A 50 -12.06 -11.74 16.06
C PHE A 50 -13.53 -11.84 16.48
N LEU A 51 -14.45 -12.20 15.58
CA LEU A 51 -15.89 -12.21 15.88
C LEU A 51 -16.49 -13.60 15.74
N SER A 52 -16.44 -14.20 14.55
CA SER A 52 -17.07 -15.49 14.29
C SER A 52 -16.21 -16.67 14.79
N HIS A 53 -14.90 -16.47 14.93
CA HIS A 53 -13.91 -17.50 15.27
C HIS A 53 -13.93 -18.70 14.31
N THR A 54 -14.32 -18.45 13.05
CA THR A 54 -14.41 -19.47 11.98
C THR A 54 -13.20 -19.44 11.04
N PHE A 55 -12.18 -18.62 11.32
CA PHE A 55 -10.95 -18.61 10.54
C PHE A 55 -10.39 -20.03 10.43
N GLY A 56 -10.12 -20.51 9.21
CA GLY A 56 -9.64 -21.88 8.95
C GLY A 56 -10.74 -22.94 8.77
N GLU A 57 -12.02 -22.61 8.99
CA GLU A 57 -13.17 -23.50 8.74
C GLU A 57 -13.98 -23.08 7.49
N GLU A 58 -13.40 -22.19 6.70
CA GLU A 58 -14.06 -21.53 5.58
C GLU A 58 -14.28 -22.48 4.41
N ALA A 59 -15.51 -22.54 3.89
CA ALA A 59 -15.80 -23.31 2.68
C ALA A 59 -15.24 -22.59 1.44
N PRO A 60 -14.53 -23.27 0.52
CA PRO A 60 -14.06 -22.67 -0.72
C PRO A 60 -15.21 -22.06 -1.54
N ASP A 61 -15.00 -20.84 -2.05
CA ASP A 61 -15.97 -20.10 -2.86
C ASP A 61 -15.42 -19.68 -4.25
N GLU A 62 -14.20 -20.13 -4.57
CA GLU A 62 -13.42 -19.83 -5.78
C GLU A 62 -13.15 -18.34 -6.06
N ARG A 63 -13.61 -17.43 -5.19
CA ARG A 63 -13.50 -15.99 -5.38
C ARG A 63 -12.59 -15.34 -4.34
N PHE A 64 -12.90 -15.54 -3.07
CA PHE A 64 -12.18 -14.99 -1.92
C PHE A 64 -11.51 -16.08 -1.08
N ILE A 65 -12.04 -17.30 -1.11
CA ILE A 65 -11.51 -18.48 -0.43
C ILE A 65 -11.21 -19.54 -1.48
N TYR A 66 -9.95 -19.97 -1.54
CA TYR A 66 -9.49 -21.00 -2.47
C TYR A 66 -9.24 -22.33 -1.76
N ASP A 67 -9.47 -23.43 -2.48
CA ASP A 67 -9.21 -24.78 -1.98
C ASP A 67 -7.71 -25.12 -2.05
N VAL A 68 -7.14 -25.44 -0.89
CA VAL A 68 -5.77 -25.95 -0.75
C VAL A 68 -5.85 -27.27 0.02
N ASN A 69 -5.80 -28.39 -0.72
CA ASN A 69 -5.88 -29.75 -0.17
C ASN A 69 -7.15 -30.03 0.66
N GLY A 70 -8.31 -29.53 0.21
CA GLY A 70 -9.59 -29.67 0.89
C GLY A 70 -9.82 -28.66 2.01
N GLN A 71 -8.94 -27.66 2.15
CA GLN A 71 -9.05 -26.58 3.14
C GLN A 71 -9.24 -25.23 2.46
N GLY A 72 -10.15 -24.41 2.98
CA GLY A 72 -10.35 -23.05 2.49
C GLY A 72 -9.28 -22.09 2.98
N VAL A 73 -8.59 -21.42 2.04
CA VAL A 73 -7.57 -20.42 2.32
C VAL A 73 -7.97 -19.08 1.73
N ILE A 74 -7.88 -18.01 2.52
CA ILE A 74 -8.15 -16.66 2.02
C ILE A 74 -7.14 -16.31 0.93
N LYS A 75 -7.67 -15.92 -0.24
CA LYS A 75 -6.88 -15.62 -1.45
C LYS A 75 -5.87 -14.49 -1.23
N TYR A 76 -6.28 -13.45 -0.52
CA TYR A 76 -5.55 -12.18 -0.43
C TYR A 76 -4.56 -12.15 0.73
N PRO A 77 -3.43 -11.43 0.63
CA PRO A 77 -2.52 -11.24 1.76
C PRO A 77 -3.14 -10.46 2.93
N ALA A 78 -2.77 -10.82 4.15
CA ALA A 78 -3.32 -10.27 5.40
C ALA A 78 -2.85 -8.86 5.74
N GLY A 79 -1.87 -8.29 5.00
CA GLY A 79 -1.31 -6.97 5.34
C GLY A 79 -2.34 -5.84 5.29
N THR A 80 -3.34 -5.95 4.41
CA THR A 80 -4.42 -4.95 4.33
C THR A 80 -5.34 -5.05 5.54
N ALA A 81 -5.71 -6.27 5.96
CA ALA A 81 -6.46 -6.50 7.20
C ALA A 81 -5.72 -5.93 8.42
N MET A 82 -4.41 -6.14 8.51
CA MET A 82 -3.60 -5.62 9.60
C MET A 82 -3.63 -4.09 9.68
N ALA A 83 -3.62 -3.40 8.53
CA ALA A 83 -3.77 -1.94 8.50
C ALA A 83 -5.19 -1.48 8.87
N MET A 84 -6.21 -2.29 8.56
CA MET A 84 -7.60 -2.01 8.92
C MET A 84 -7.92 -2.28 10.39
N LEU A 85 -7.18 -3.16 11.06
CA LEU A 85 -7.42 -3.62 12.43
C LEU A 85 -7.76 -2.51 13.45
N PRO A 86 -7.03 -1.38 13.57
CA PRO A 86 -7.39 -0.32 14.51
C PRO A 86 -8.76 0.32 14.20
N PHE A 87 -9.12 0.41 12.92
CA PHE A 87 -10.40 0.95 12.47
C PHE A 87 -11.53 -0.07 12.62
N PHE A 88 -11.24 -1.36 12.42
CA PHE A 88 -12.16 -2.45 12.76
C PHE A 88 -12.53 -2.43 14.24
N GLY A 89 -11.54 -2.30 15.13
CA GLY A 89 -11.78 -2.17 16.58
C GLY A 89 -12.60 -0.93 16.94
N ALA A 90 -12.37 0.20 16.26
CA ALA A 90 -13.21 1.39 16.42
C ALA A 90 -14.66 1.13 15.97
N GLY A 91 -14.86 0.42 14.85
CA GLY A 91 -16.16 -0.03 14.38
C GLY A 91 -16.88 -0.93 15.40
N TYR A 92 -16.17 -1.90 15.96
CA TYR A 92 -16.67 -2.78 17.03
C TYR A 92 -17.15 -1.99 18.24
N ILE A 93 -16.33 -1.06 18.74
CA ILE A 93 -16.68 -0.20 19.89
C ILE A 93 -17.91 0.65 19.55
N MET A 94 -17.97 1.23 18.35
CA MET A 94 -19.09 2.07 17.93
C MET A 94 -20.39 1.26 17.77
N ALA A 95 -20.33 0.05 17.23
CA ALA A 95 -21.49 -0.84 17.12
C ALA A 95 -22.07 -1.17 18.50
N ARG A 96 -21.20 -1.56 19.43
CA ARG A 96 -21.58 -1.90 20.80
C ARG A 96 -22.18 -0.72 21.55
N LEU A 97 -21.60 0.49 21.43
CA LEU A 97 -22.14 1.70 22.05
C LEU A 97 -23.47 2.16 21.43
N SER A 98 -23.72 1.82 20.17
CA SER A 98 -24.93 2.21 19.44
C SER A 98 -26.01 1.12 19.47
N HIS A 99 -25.78 0.00 20.15
CA HIS A 99 -26.65 -1.19 20.13
C HIS A 99 -26.97 -1.69 18.72
N LEU A 100 -25.99 -1.59 17.81
CA LEU A 100 -26.06 -2.13 16.45
C LEU A 100 -25.35 -3.49 16.37
N GLU A 101 -25.55 -4.21 15.28
CA GLU A 101 -25.01 -5.56 15.08
C GLU A 101 -23.47 -5.59 15.15
N GLU A 102 -22.93 -6.51 15.94
CA GLU A 102 -21.49 -6.74 16.13
C GLU A 102 -20.96 -7.80 15.13
N ASP A 103 -21.39 -7.73 13.87
CA ASP A 103 -21.14 -8.74 12.82
C ASP A 103 -19.87 -8.49 11.99
N GLY A 104 -19.24 -7.33 12.15
CA GLY A 104 -18.11 -6.88 11.35
C GLY A 104 -18.49 -6.18 10.04
N TYR A 105 -19.77 -6.07 9.70
CA TYR A 105 -20.24 -5.53 8.42
C TYR A 105 -21.30 -4.44 8.56
N SER A 106 -21.91 -4.29 9.74
CA SER A 106 -22.85 -3.23 10.06
C SER A 106 -22.26 -1.84 9.86
N ASP A 107 -23.13 -0.84 9.75
CA ASP A 107 -22.81 0.57 9.47
C ASP A 107 -21.58 1.13 10.22
N PRO A 108 -21.40 0.89 11.53
CA PRO A 108 -20.23 1.35 12.28
C PRO A 108 -18.90 0.84 11.72
N TYR A 109 -18.83 -0.45 11.31
CA TYR A 109 -17.64 -1.02 10.71
C TYR A 109 -17.35 -0.39 9.35
N GLN A 110 -18.36 -0.27 8.50
CA GLN A 110 -18.22 0.34 7.18
C GLN A 110 -17.69 1.77 7.30
N LYS A 111 -18.31 2.60 8.17
CA LYS A 111 -17.87 3.98 8.41
C LYS A 111 -16.43 4.04 8.92
N ALA A 112 -16.08 3.19 9.89
CA ALA A 112 -14.73 3.17 10.46
C ALA A 112 -13.67 2.77 9.44
N ILE A 113 -13.93 1.77 8.59
CA ILE A 113 -13.01 1.36 7.51
C ILE A 113 -12.88 2.47 6.46
N GLY A 114 -13.97 3.16 6.12
CA GLY A 114 -13.91 4.35 5.25
C GLY A 114 -13.01 5.46 5.81
N ILE A 115 -13.14 5.75 7.10
CA ILE A 115 -12.27 6.70 7.80
C ILE A 115 -10.81 6.21 7.79
N GLY A 116 -10.59 4.89 7.95
CA GLY A 116 -9.28 4.26 7.83
C GLY A 116 -8.62 4.51 6.47
N GLY A 117 -9.36 4.32 5.37
CA GLY A 117 -8.86 4.62 4.02
C GLY A 117 -8.41 6.08 3.88
N ILE A 118 -9.20 7.03 4.37
CA ILE A 118 -8.83 8.46 4.39
C ILE A 118 -7.59 8.69 5.27
N PHE A 119 -7.53 8.08 6.45
CA PHE A 119 -6.39 8.21 7.35
C PHE A 119 -5.07 7.80 6.68
N TYR A 120 -5.04 6.63 6.04
CA TYR A 120 -3.84 6.16 5.33
C TYR A 120 -3.51 7.01 4.10
N PHE A 121 -4.52 7.50 3.39
CA PHE A 121 -4.30 8.47 2.31
C PHE A 121 -3.61 9.75 2.82
N LEU A 122 -4.08 10.33 3.92
CA LEU A 122 -3.49 11.54 4.49
C LEU A 122 -2.10 11.29 5.07
N LEU A 123 -1.88 10.13 5.71
CA LEU A 123 -0.58 9.71 6.23
C LEU A 123 0.44 9.54 5.10
N GLY A 124 0.02 8.97 3.96
CA GLY A 124 0.87 8.85 2.78
C GLY A 124 1.21 10.22 2.17
N LEU A 125 0.25 11.14 2.06
CA LEU A 125 0.50 12.52 1.59
C LEU A 125 1.44 13.27 2.53
N PHE A 126 1.26 13.12 3.84
CA PHE A 126 2.15 13.67 4.84
C PHE A 126 3.57 13.11 4.71
N SER A 127 3.71 11.80 4.52
CA SER A 127 5.00 11.14 4.35
C SER A 127 5.71 11.58 3.05
N LEU A 128 4.95 11.71 1.95
CA LEU A 128 5.44 12.29 0.71
C LEU A 128 5.92 13.74 0.90
N ASP A 129 5.14 14.56 1.62
CA ASP A 129 5.53 15.94 1.93
C ASP A 129 6.86 15.99 2.72
N ARG A 130 7.03 15.10 3.69
CA ARG A 130 8.27 14.96 4.47
C ARG A 130 9.43 14.45 3.61
N LEU A 131 9.20 13.54 2.68
CA LEU A 131 10.21 13.07 1.73
C LEU A 131 10.71 14.22 0.84
N LEU A 132 9.79 15.00 0.26
CA LEU A 132 10.14 16.14 -0.60
C LEU A 132 10.88 17.25 0.17
N GLN A 133 10.64 17.39 1.49
CA GLN A 133 11.43 18.28 2.35
C GLN A 133 12.90 17.85 2.44
N LEU A 134 13.20 16.55 2.46
CA LEU A 134 14.58 16.05 2.49
C LEU A 134 15.34 16.41 1.20
N TYR A 135 14.64 16.56 0.08
CA TYR A 135 15.17 17.10 -1.17
C TYR A 135 15.23 18.64 -1.20
N ARG A 136 14.96 19.32 -0.08
CA ARG A 136 14.97 20.78 0.06
C ARG A 136 14.08 21.50 -0.97
N MET A 137 12.98 20.85 -1.38
CA MET A 137 12.04 21.41 -2.35
C MET A 137 11.26 22.60 -1.76
N ARG A 138 11.02 23.61 -2.60
CA ARG A 138 10.21 24.79 -2.23
C ARG A 138 8.81 24.37 -1.79
N THR A 139 8.24 25.06 -0.81
CA THR A 139 6.91 24.76 -0.26
C THR A 139 5.81 24.75 -1.33
N LEU A 140 5.85 25.69 -2.28
CA LEU A 140 4.87 25.73 -3.38
C LEU A 140 4.96 24.49 -4.28
N THR A 141 6.16 24.05 -4.64
CA THR A 141 6.38 22.82 -5.43
C THR A 141 5.84 21.60 -4.69
N ARG A 142 6.09 21.51 -3.38
CA ARG A 142 5.57 20.42 -2.55
C ARG A 142 4.05 20.40 -2.53
N ILE A 143 3.42 21.56 -2.30
CA ILE A 143 1.94 21.69 -2.34
C ILE A 143 1.40 21.26 -3.71
N ALA A 144 2.01 21.71 -4.80
CA ALA A 144 1.59 21.33 -6.15
C ALA A 144 1.67 19.81 -6.36
N VAL A 145 2.78 19.18 -5.96
CA VAL A 145 2.92 17.71 -6.04
C VAL A 145 1.85 17.00 -5.22
N LEU A 146 1.55 17.46 -3.99
CA LEU A 146 0.51 16.84 -3.16
C LEU A 146 -0.87 16.92 -3.82
N ILE A 147 -1.24 18.07 -4.37
CA ILE A 147 -2.53 18.27 -5.06
C ILE A 147 -2.60 17.40 -6.32
N PHE A 148 -1.52 17.41 -7.12
CA PHE A 148 -1.44 16.63 -8.34
C PHE A 148 -1.48 15.11 -8.08
N MET A 149 -0.81 14.63 -7.03
CA MET A 149 -0.92 13.23 -6.64
C MET A 149 -2.32 12.88 -6.14
N ALA A 150 -2.92 13.75 -5.31
CA ALA A 150 -4.24 13.52 -4.76
C ALA A 150 -5.32 13.43 -5.85
N VAL A 151 -5.39 14.42 -6.75
CA VAL A 151 -6.51 14.57 -7.70
C VAL A 151 -6.15 14.10 -9.11
N GLY A 152 -4.87 14.16 -9.50
CA GLY A 152 -4.41 13.79 -10.83
C GLY A 152 -4.10 12.30 -11.01
N THR A 153 -4.42 11.47 -10.01
CA THR A 153 -4.25 10.01 -10.02
C THR A 153 -5.48 9.30 -9.45
N ASN A 154 -5.50 7.97 -9.50
CA ASN A 154 -6.57 7.16 -8.91
C ASN A 154 -6.60 7.19 -7.36
N LEU A 155 -5.65 7.87 -6.69
CA LEU A 155 -5.58 7.91 -5.22
C LEU A 155 -6.84 8.45 -4.58
N LEU A 156 -7.45 9.52 -5.12
CA LEU A 156 -8.71 10.03 -4.58
C LEU A 156 -9.84 9.01 -4.68
N ALA A 157 -9.93 8.29 -5.81
CA ALA A 157 -10.93 7.24 -5.98
C ALA A 157 -10.70 6.09 -4.99
N TYR A 158 -9.45 5.65 -4.78
CA TYR A 158 -9.14 4.63 -3.77
C TYR A 158 -9.37 5.12 -2.34
N ALA A 159 -9.15 6.40 -2.03
CA ALA A 159 -9.39 6.93 -0.69
C ALA A 159 -10.88 7.13 -0.38
N THR A 160 -11.73 7.30 -1.41
CA THR A 160 -13.14 7.66 -1.23
C THR A 160 -14.09 6.53 -1.64
N LEU A 161 -14.00 6.04 -2.88
CA LEU A 161 -14.91 5.05 -3.45
C LEU A 161 -14.52 3.61 -3.09
N HIS A 162 -13.22 3.34 -2.96
CA HIS A 162 -12.72 1.98 -2.69
C HIS A 162 -11.72 1.94 -1.51
N PRO A 163 -12.07 2.49 -0.35
CA PRO A 163 -11.16 2.61 0.80
C PRO A 163 -10.74 1.26 1.38
N SER A 164 -11.51 0.19 1.12
CA SER A 164 -11.18 -1.16 1.56
C SER A 164 -10.17 -1.90 0.67
N TRP A 165 -9.79 -1.34 -0.48
CA TRP A 165 -8.84 -1.99 -1.36
C TRP A 165 -7.40 -1.74 -0.90
N SER A 166 -6.52 -2.72 -1.15
CA SER A 166 -5.10 -2.67 -0.74
C SER A 166 -4.29 -1.48 -1.28
N HIS A 167 -4.77 -0.81 -2.33
CA HIS A 167 -4.07 0.24 -3.07
C HIS A 167 -3.67 1.43 -2.18
N ILE A 168 -4.61 1.95 -1.37
CA ILE A 168 -4.35 3.16 -0.58
C ILE A 168 -3.38 2.91 0.58
N TYR A 169 -3.52 1.74 1.23
CA TYR A 169 -2.62 1.27 2.28
C TYR A 169 -1.22 1.04 1.70
N SER A 170 -1.13 0.33 0.58
CA SER A 170 0.16 0.07 -0.06
C SER A 170 0.86 1.35 -0.47
N TRP A 171 0.14 2.32 -1.04
CA TRP A 171 0.71 3.61 -1.41
C TRP A 171 1.22 4.38 -0.19
N CYS A 172 0.45 4.40 0.90
CA CYS A 172 0.86 5.03 2.15
C CYS A 172 2.17 4.43 2.67
N PHE A 173 2.24 3.11 2.83
CA PHE A 173 3.43 2.47 3.40
C PHE A 173 4.63 2.54 2.45
N VAL A 174 4.45 2.58 1.14
CA VAL A 174 5.52 2.92 0.19
C VAL A 174 6.04 4.33 0.45
N ALA A 175 5.18 5.34 0.62
CA ALA A 175 5.62 6.71 0.92
C ALA A 175 6.36 6.80 2.27
N VAL A 176 5.86 6.10 3.30
CA VAL A 176 6.51 6.03 4.62
C VAL A 176 7.88 5.35 4.53
N PHE A 177 7.97 4.24 3.78
CA PHE A 177 9.22 3.52 3.51
C PHE A 177 10.25 4.42 2.82
N LEU A 178 9.87 5.10 1.75
CA LEU A 178 10.77 5.99 1.00
C LEU A 178 11.24 7.17 1.87
N TYR A 179 10.35 7.75 2.69
CA TYR A 179 10.72 8.80 3.64
C TYR A 179 11.80 8.34 4.63
N HIS A 180 11.59 7.21 5.32
CA HIS A 180 12.54 6.70 6.30
C HIS A 180 13.86 6.27 5.64
N SER A 181 13.80 5.66 4.46
CA SER A 181 14.98 5.29 3.68
C SER A 181 15.83 6.51 3.31
N LYS A 182 15.21 7.56 2.75
CA LYS A 182 15.92 8.81 2.42
C LYS A 182 16.45 9.51 3.68
N LYS A 183 15.70 9.49 4.78
CA LYS A 183 16.12 10.09 6.04
C LYS A 183 17.32 9.35 6.64
N GLY A 184 17.38 8.03 6.53
CA GLY A 184 18.53 7.22 6.91
C GLY A 184 19.76 7.55 6.06
N MET A 185 19.59 7.65 4.74
CA MET A 185 20.69 7.99 3.82
C MET A 185 21.24 9.40 4.06
N THR A 186 20.42 10.37 4.45
CA THR A 186 20.85 11.74 4.72
C THR A 186 21.46 11.89 6.12
N THR A 187 20.86 11.32 7.16
CA THR A 187 21.30 11.51 8.55
C THR A 187 22.33 10.49 9.04
N GLY A 188 22.45 9.33 8.39
CA GLY A 188 23.30 8.23 8.84
C GLY A 188 22.84 7.51 10.10
N GLY A 189 21.62 7.78 10.59
CA GLY A 189 21.10 7.14 11.80
C GLY A 189 20.69 5.68 11.57
N GLU A 190 21.31 4.75 12.30
CA GLU A 190 21.05 3.29 12.22
C GLU A 190 19.56 2.93 12.44
N ARG A 191 18.86 3.69 13.30
CA ARG A 191 17.41 3.50 13.55
C ARG A 191 16.54 3.57 12.29
N TYR A 192 16.96 4.35 11.29
CA TYR A 192 16.22 4.49 10.04
C TYR A 192 16.32 3.25 9.16
N LEU A 193 17.35 2.42 9.36
CA LEU A 193 17.44 1.11 8.73
C LEU A 193 16.34 0.18 9.26
N TYR A 194 16.10 0.19 10.58
CA TYR A 194 15.01 -0.59 11.19
C TYR A 194 13.64 -0.10 10.77
N TYR A 195 13.43 1.23 10.72
CA TYR A 195 12.18 1.79 10.20
C TYR A 195 11.97 1.45 8.73
N ALA A 196 13.01 1.52 7.89
CA ALA A 196 12.92 1.11 6.49
C ALA A 196 12.56 -0.38 6.35
N ALA A 197 13.20 -1.26 7.14
CA ALA A 197 12.89 -2.69 7.15
C ALA A 197 11.44 -2.96 7.60
N LEU A 198 11.00 -2.32 8.69
CA LEU A 198 9.62 -2.41 9.18
C LEU A 198 8.60 -2.04 8.10
N TRP A 199 8.75 -0.85 7.50
CA TRP A 199 7.78 -0.37 6.53
C TRP A 199 7.84 -1.13 5.21
N TRP A 200 9.02 -1.54 4.75
CA TRP A 200 9.14 -2.40 3.56
C TRP A 200 8.47 -3.75 3.75
N SER A 201 8.62 -4.36 4.93
CA SER A 201 7.98 -5.64 5.24
C SER A 201 6.45 -5.52 5.24
N ILE A 202 5.91 -4.40 5.73
CA ILE A 202 4.47 -4.10 5.65
C ILE A 202 4.02 -3.92 4.20
N VAL A 203 4.82 -3.25 3.35
CA VAL A 203 4.54 -3.14 1.91
C VAL A 203 4.42 -4.52 1.26
N VAL A 204 5.38 -5.41 1.54
CA VAL A 204 5.37 -6.80 1.03
C VAL A 204 4.18 -7.58 1.56
N LEU A 205 3.87 -7.46 2.85
CA LEU A 205 2.74 -8.16 3.47
C LEU A 205 1.38 -7.70 2.92
N ILE A 206 1.26 -6.42 2.52
CA ILE A 206 0.05 -5.89 1.86
C ILE A 206 -0.03 -6.41 0.42
N ARG A 207 1.06 -6.27 -0.34
CA ARG A 207 1.15 -6.66 -1.76
C ARG A 207 2.57 -7.13 -2.07
N PRO A 208 2.83 -8.45 -2.17
CA PRO A 208 4.17 -8.98 -2.40
C PRO A 208 4.89 -8.38 -3.61
N VAL A 209 4.13 -8.13 -4.69
CA VAL A 209 4.62 -7.49 -5.94
C VAL A 209 5.28 -6.13 -5.68
N ASN A 210 4.82 -5.37 -4.68
CA ASN A 210 5.37 -4.05 -4.37
C ASN A 210 6.71 -4.12 -3.63
N GLY A 211 7.20 -5.31 -3.28
CA GLY A 211 8.56 -5.51 -2.74
C GLY A 211 9.65 -4.95 -3.66
N VAL A 212 9.40 -4.87 -4.97
CA VAL A 212 10.28 -4.27 -5.98
C VAL A 212 10.62 -2.80 -5.71
N VAL A 213 9.86 -2.10 -4.84
CA VAL A 213 10.18 -0.74 -4.37
C VAL A 213 11.58 -0.63 -3.74
N LEU A 214 12.15 -1.75 -3.28
CA LEU A 214 13.54 -1.79 -2.80
C LEU A 214 14.54 -1.33 -3.86
N LEU A 215 14.25 -1.55 -5.14
CA LEU A 215 15.09 -1.09 -6.26
C LEU A 215 15.10 0.44 -6.42
N ALA A 216 14.23 1.17 -5.72
CA ALA A 216 14.27 2.63 -5.67
C ALA A 216 15.33 3.16 -4.68
N LEU A 217 15.91 2.33 -3.81
CA LEU A 217 16.90 2.76 -2.81
C LEU A 217 18.14 3.45 -3.42
N PRO A 218 18.76 2.96 -4.51
CA PRO A 218 19.89 3.66 -5.13
C PRO A 218 19.54 5.09 -5.56
N PHE A 219 18.33 5.35 -6.07
CA PHE A 219 17.87 6.70 -6.39
C PHE A 219 17.87 7.62 -5.16
N LEU A 220 17.54 7.11 -3.97
CA LEU A 220 17.51 7.92 -2.75
C LEU A 220 18.91 8.31 -2.25
N ALA A 221 19.96 7.60 -2.67
CA ALA A 221 21.33 7.79 -2.17
C ALA A 221 22.08 8.97 -2.80
N GLU A 222 21.53 9.61 -3.84
CA GLU A 222 22.08 10.75 -4.58
C GLU A 222 23.35 10.46 -5.40
N SER A 223 24.24 9.58 -4.92
CA SER A 223 25.44 9.15 -5.64
C SER A 223 25.83 7.71 -5.30
N ALA A 224 26.55 7.08 -6.23
CA ALA A 224 27.13 5.75 -6.01
C ALA A 224 28.10 5.72 -4.82
N HIS A 225 28.85 6.80 -4.61
CA HIS A 225 29.76 6.94 -3.48
C HIS A 225 29.00 6.91 -2.15
N ASN A 226 27.95 7.72 -2.02
CA ASN A 226 27.11 7.74 -0.82
C ASN A 226 26.45 6.37 -0.59
N LEU A 227 25.93 5.74 -1.64
CA LEU A 227 25.32 4.41 -1.51
C LEU A 227 26.34 3.38 -0.99
N LYS A 228 27.53 3.34 -1.60
CA LYS A 228 28.61 2.44 -1.20
C LYS A 228 29.02 2.68 0.25
N GLN A 229 29.23 3.94 0.63
CA GLN A 229 29.59 4.33 2.00
C GLN A 229 28.52 3.91 3.01
N ARG A 230 27.23 4.09 2.67
CA ARG A 230 26.12 3.69 3.54
C ARG A 230 26.05 2.19 3.71
N ILE A 231 26.19 1.41 2.63
CA ILE A 231 26.16 -0.06 2.68
C ILE A 231 27.38 -0.61 3.43
N SER A 232 28.59 -0.13 3.12
CA SER A 232 29.82 -0.59 3.78
C SER A 232 29.88 -0.22 5.26
N GLY A 233 29.15 0.82 5.68
CA GLY A 233 29.05 1.23 7.08
C GLY A 233 28.08 0.41 7.92
N ILE A 234 27.26 -0.47 7.32
CA ILE A 234 26.28 -1.26 8.06
C ILE A 234 26.99 -2.42 8.76
N ARG A 235 26.98 -2.40 10.10
CA ARG A 235 27.49 -3.51 10.92
C ARG A 235 26.56 -4.71 10.84
N LEU A 236 27.11 -5.93 10.93
CA LEU A 236 26.35 -7.19 10.89
C LEU A 236 25.17 -7.22 11.86
N ARG A 237 25.31 -6.67 13.08
CA ARG A 237 24.20 -6.58 14.05
C ARG A 237 22.96 -5.89 13.48
N HIS A 238 23.14 -4.86 12.66
CA HIS A 238 22.02 -4.13 12.06
C HIS A 238 21.37 -4.94 10.94
N VAL A 239 22.18 -5.64 10.14
CA VAL A 239 21.69 -6.57 9.12
C VAL A 239 20.84 -7.67 9.76
N LEU A 240 21.33 -8.30 10.84
CA LEU A 240 20.60 -9.33 11.57
C LEU A 240 19.30 -8.80 12.15
N LEU A 241 19.32 -7.64 12.81
CA LEU A 241 18.11 -7.02 13.37
C LEU A 241 17.09 -6.65 12.28
N THR A 242 17.53 -6.16 11.13
CA THR A 242 16.61 -5.94 9.99
C THR A 242 16.05 -7.24 9.44
N GLY A 243 16.86 -8.29 9.38
CA GLY A 243 16.42 -9.63 8.96
C GLY A 243 15.35 -10.19 9.91
N ILE A 244 15.53 -10.01 11.23
CA ILE A 244 14.54 -10.39 12.25
C ILE A 244 13.23 -9.63 12.06
N ILE A 245 13.28 -8.32 11.80
CA ILE A 245 12.06 -7.51 11.54
C ILE A 245 11.33 -8.02 10.30
N VAL A 246 12.06 -8.23 9.20
CA VAL A 246 11.49 -8.74 7.94
C VAL A 246 10.88 -10.11 8.13
N PHE A 247 11.60 -11.01 8.80
CA PHE A 247 11.12 -12.36 9.08
C PHE A 247 9.90 -12.36 9.99
N ALA A 248 9.90 -11.59 11.08
CA ALA A 248 8.78 -11.53 12.01
C ALA A 248 7.49 -11.06 11.32
N ILE A 249 7.57 -10.04 10.48
CA ILE A 249 6.39 -9.53 9.75
C ILE A 249 5.99 -10.48 8.63
N GLY A 250 6.95 -11.04 7.88
CA GLY A 250 6.67 -12.04 6.84
C GLY A 250 6.04 -13.32 7.39
N SER A 251 6.45 -13.73 8.60
CA SER A 251 5.92 -14.92 9.27
C SER A 251 4.45 -14.80 9.67
N ILE A 252 3.88 -13.60 9.70
CA ILE A 252 2.43 -13.40 9.93
C ILE A 252 1.65 -14.13 8.83
N GLN A 253 1.97 -13.90 7.56
CA GLN A 253 1.28 -14.57 6.46
C GLN A 253 1.51 -16.08 6.46
N MET A 254 2.74 -16.52 6.75
CA MET A 254 3.09 -17.94 6.81
C MET A 254 2.33 -18.66 7.92
N GLY A 255 2.20 -18.04 9.10
CA GLY A 255 1.43 -18.57 10.21
C GLY A 255 -0.06 -18.67 9.91
N LEU A 256 -0.64 -17.65 9.25
CA LEU A 256 -2.03 -17.67 8.81
C LEU A 256 -2.31 -18.80 7.81
N TRP A 257 -1.42 -19.00 6.82
CA TRP A 257 -1.53 -20.13 5.90
C TRP A 257 -1.41 -21.48 6.60
N HIS A 258 -0.46 -21.60 7.53
CA HIS A 258 -0.27 -22.85 8.27
C HIS A 258 -1.49 -23.17 9.14
N TYR A 259 -2.12 -22.15 9.70
CA TYR A 259 -3.36 -22.31 10.45
C TYR A 259 -4.52 -22.78 9.57
N GLN A 260 -4.72 -22.18 8.39
CA GLN A 260 -5.85 -22.53 7.49
C GLN A 260 -5.65 -23.87 6.77
N SER A 261 -4.43 -24.21 6.35
CA SER A 261 -4.17 -25.32 5.42
C SER A 261 -3.15 -26.34 5.89
N GLY A 262 -2.49 -26.10 7.03
CA GLY A 262 -1.31 -26.86 7.47
C GLY A 262 -0.03 -26.56 6.67
N GLN A 263 -0.06 -25.72 5.64
CA GLN A 263 1.11 -25.38 4.82
C GLN A 263 1.69 -24.01 5.18
N TRP A 264 3.03 -23.91 5.26
CA TRP A 264 3.71 -22.64 5.57
C TRP A 264 3.79 -21.65 4.41
N ILE A 265 3.67 -22.14 3.17
CA ILE A 265 3.71 -21.36 1.94
C ILE A 265 2.60 -21.88 1.04
N VAL A 266 1.70 -20.99 0.63
CA VAL A 266 0.54 -21.32 -0.20
C VAL A 266 0.50 -20.40 -1.41
N TRP A 267 0.32 -20.98 -2.60
CA TRP A 267 0.01 -20.22 -3.80
C TRP A 267 -1.52 -20.14 -3.97
N SER A 268 -2.12 -19.09 -3.43
CA SER A 268 -3.58 -18.88 -3.41
C SER A 268 -4.16 -18.34 -4.73
N TYR A 269 -3.34 -18.25 -5.78
CA TYR A 269 -3.63 -17.67 -7.08
C TYR A 269 -3.47 -18.72 -8.21
N PRO A 270 -4.16 -19.87 -8.16
CA PRO A 270 -3.90 -21.04 -9.03
C PRO A 270 -3.87 -20.74 -10.54
N ASN A 271 -4.79 -19.89 -11.00
CA ASN A 271 -5.00 -19.54 -12.41
C ASN A 271 -4.45 -18.14 -12.75
N GLU A 272 -3.76 -17.52 -11.80
CA GLU A 272 -3.16 -16.20 -11.94
C GLU A 272 -1.66 -16.33 -11.71
N GLY A 273 -0.85 -15.91 -12.68
CA GLY A 273 0.60 -16.03 -12.60
C GLY A 273 1.27 -15.04 -13.52
N PHE A 274 2.59 -14.96 -13.41
CA PHE A 274 3.40 -14.09 -14.25
C PHE A 274 3.86 -14.85 -15.50
N ASP A 275 3.56 -14.31 -16.68
CA ASP A 275 4.16 -14.69 -17.96
C ASP A 275 5.39 -13.83 -18.22
N TRP A 276 6.49 -14.19 -17.55
CA TRP A 276 7.77 -13.51 -17.67
C TRP A 276 8.35 -13.51 -19.10
N LEU A 277 7.91 -14.44 -19.95
CA LEU A 277 8.43 -14.57 -21.32
C LEU A 277 7.70 -13.67 -22.31
N HIS A 278 6.44 -13.29 -22.02
CA HIS A 278 5.63 -12.45 -22.91
C HIS A 278 5.07 -11.21 -22.20
N PRO A 279 5.92 -10.34 -21.63
CA PRO A 279 5.45 -9.12 -20.99
C PRO A 279 4.76 -8.20 -22.01
N ALA A 280 3.68 -7.54 -21.59
CA ALA A 280 2.90 -6.63 -22.42
C ALA A 280 3.02 -5.14 -21.97
N PRO A 281 4.23 -4.54 -21.94
CA PRO A 281 4.45 -3.22 -21.34
C PRO A 281 3.67 -2.12 -22.05
N PHE A 282 3.51 -2.19 -23.38
CA PHE A 282 2.70 -1.22 -24.12
C PHE A 282 1.23 -1.25 -23.70
N ARG A 283 0.67 -2.42 -23.39
CA ARG A 283 -0.72 -2.52 -22.92
C ARG A 283 -0.87 -1.94 -21.52
N VAL A 284 0.13 -2.12 -20.65
CA VAL A 284 0.14 -1.56 -19.29
C VAL A 284 0.36 -0.05 -19.30
N LEU A 285 1.18 0.49 -20.20
CA LEU A 285 1.49 1.92 -20.22
C LEU A 285 0.46 2.74 -21.02
N PHE A 286 -0.02 2.22 -22.16
CA PHE A 286 -0.82 2.97 -23.12
C PHE A 286 -2.12 2.26 -23.55
N GLY A 287 -2.42 1.07 -23.02
CA GLY A 287 -3.62 0.32 -23.41
C GLY A 287 -4.91 1.01 -22.96
N LEU A 288 -5.96 0.96 -23.78
CA LEU A 288 -7.24 1.63 -23.48
C LEU A 288 -7.99 1.03 -22.28
N ARG A 289 -7.67 -0.21 -21.86
CA ARG A 289 -8.34 -0.87 -20.73
C ARG A 289 -7.68 -0.59 -19.37
N LYS A 290 -6.35 -0.49 -19.33
CA LYS A 290 -5.55 -0.41 -18.09
C LYS A 290 -4.29 0.47 -18.20
N GLY A 291 -4.21 1.34 -19.20
CA GLY A 291 -3.02 2.11 -19.54
C GLY A 291 -2.68 3.18 -18.50
N LEU A 292 -1.50 3.08 -17.88
CA LEU A 292 -1.00 4.02 -16.88
C LEU A 292 -1.10 5.48 -17.34
N PHE A 293 -0.62 5.79 -18.55
CA PHE A 293 -0.62 7.16 -19.08
C PHE A 293 -1.96 7.60 -19.67
N ILE A 294 -2.88 6.66 -19.92
CA ILE A 294 -4.25 6.97 -20.35
C ILE A 294 -5.06 7.43 -19.14
N TYR A 295 -5.03 6.67 -18.04
CA TYR A 295 -5.78 6.97 -16.83
C TYR A 295 -5.05 7.93 -15.89
N THR A 296 -3.74 8.12 -16.06
CA THR A 296 -2.94 9.02 -15.22
C THR A 296 -1.89 9.77 -16.08
N PRO A 297 -2.33 10.61 -17.02
CA PRO A 297 -1.44 11.32 -17.96
C PRO A 297 -0.43 12.22 -17.27
N LEU A 298 -0.75 12.71 -16.06
CA LEU A 298 0.17 13.48 -15.23
C LEU A 298 1.51 12.77 -15.00
N LEU A 299 1.55 11.44 -14.95
CA LEU A 299 2.78 10.67 -14.74
C LEU A 299 3.76 10.77 -15.93
N LEU A 300 3.31 11.20 -17.12
CA LEU A 300 4.21 11.56 -18.22
C LEU A 300 5.16 12.68 -17.82
N LEU A 301 4.72 13.63 -16.98
CA LEU A 301 5.59 14.68 -16.45
C LEU A 301 6.71 14.10 -15.60
N SER A 302 6.49 12.99 -14.90
CA SER A 302 7.52 12.30 -14.13
C SER A 302 8.55 11.62 -15.03
N VAL A 303 8.12 11.03 -16.14
CA VAL A 303 9.03 10.43 -17.15
C VAL A 303 9.88 11.51 -17.82
N CYS A 304 9.24 12.58 -18.32
CA CYS A 304 9.93 13.73 -18.90
C CYS A 304 10.86 14.40 -17.88
N GLY A 305 10.41 14.53 -16.64
CA GLY A 305 11.20 15.05 -15.53
C GLY A 305 12.45 14.21 -15.27
N THR A 306 12.34 12.88 -15.31
CA THR A 306 13.48 11.95 -15.16
C THR A 306 14.50 12.14 -16.29
N TRP A 307 14.03 12.27 -17.54
CA TRP A 307 14.88 12.55 -18.69
C TRP A 307 15.66 13.86 -18.54
N LEU A 308 14.98 14.94 -18.13
CA LEU A 308 15.62 16.23 -17.88
C LEU A 308 16.58 16.15 -16.68
N TRP A 309 16.24 15.37 -15.65
CA TRP A 309 17.07 15.16 -14.45
C TRP A 309 18.40 14.50 -14.79
N MET A 310 18.50 13.75 -15.89
CA MET A 310 19.73 13.15 -16.37
C MET A 310 20.85 14.18 -16.61
N LYS A 311 20.49 15.44 -16.92
CA LYS A 311 21.46 16.54 -17.07
C LYS A 311 22.01 17.05 -15.73
N ARG A 312 21.29 16.83 -14.62
CA ARG A 312 21.65 17.32 -13.29
C ARG A 312 22.26 16.24 -12.41
N ASN A 313 21.68 15.04 -12.40
CA ASN A 313 22.21 13.89 -11.68
C ASN A 313 21.92 12.60 -12.45
N ARG A 314 22.93 12.11 -13.18
CA ARG A 314 22.84 10.89 -13.98
C ARG A 314 22.58 9.65 -13.12
N PHE A 315 23.19 9.57 -11.94
CA PHE A 315 23.03 8.41 -11.07
C PHE A 315 21.58 8.27 -10.59
N GLU A 316 20.97 9.35 -10.11
CA GLU A 316 19.57 9.35 -9.71
C GLU A 316 18.63 9.04 -10.88
N ALA A 317 18.81 9.70 -12.03
CA ALA A 317 17.96 9.50 -13.20
C ALA A 317 18.00 8.05 -13.72
N ILE A 318 19.20 7.46 -13.81
CA ILE A 318 19.37 6.07 -14.25
C ILE A 318 18.69 5.11 -13.27
N ASN A 319 18.92 5.26 -11.96
CA ASN A 319 18.32 4.36 -10.98
C ASN A 319 16.79 4.50 -10.90
N LEU A 320 16.26 5.69 -11.09
CA LEU A 320 14.81 5.90 -11.19
C LEU A 320 14.24 5.25 -12.46
N ALA A 321 14.95 5.35 -13.59
CA ALA A 321 14.55 4.67 -14.84
C ALA A 321 14.63 3.14 -14.70
N VAL A 322 15.68 2.59 -14.08
CA VAL A 322 15.80 1.16 -13.80
C VAL A 322 14.66 0.68 -12.91
N PHE A 323 14.35 1.40 -11.83
CA PHE A 323 13.20 1.09 -11.00
C PHE A 323 11.89 1.10 -11.80
N PHE A 324 11.66 2.14 -12.62
CA PHE A 324 10.46 2.25 -13.45
C PHE A 324 10.35 1.12 -14.47
N LEU A 325 11.45 0.73 -15.11
CA LEU A 325 11.47 -0.40 -16.04
C LEU A 325 11.21 -1.73 -15.33
N ALA A 326 11.81 -1.93 -14.15
CA ALA A 326 11.62 -3.15 -13.37
C ALA A 326 10.16 -3.31 -12.90
N ILE A 327 9.55 -2.27 -12.33
CA ILE A 327 8.13 -2.34 -11.93
C ILE A 327 7.22 -2.50 -13.16
N THR A 328 7.52 -1.85 -14.28
CA THR A 328 6.74 -2.01 -15.51
C THR A 328 6.81 -3.44 -16.02
N TYR A 329 8.02 -4.03 -16.06
CA TYR A 329 8.22 -5.42 -16.44
C TYR A 329 7.40 -6.36 -15.56
N VAL A 330 7.50 -6.23 -14.24
CA VAL A 330 6.77 -7.07 -13.27
C VAL A 330 5.26 -6.95 -13.42
N ILE A 331 4.72 -5.72 -13.60
CA ILE A 331 3.27 -5.53 -13.79
C ILE A 331 2.79 -6.02 -15.16
N SER A 332 3.68 -6.01 -16.16
CA SER A 332 3.34 -6.40 -17.53
C SER A 332 3.53 -7.87 -17.85
N SER A 333 4.23 -8.61 -16.98
CA SER A 333 4.39 -10.07 -17.04
C SER A 333 3.17 -10.74 -16.43
#